data_AF-A0A535A2I0-F1
#
_entry.id   AF-A0A535A2I0-F1
#
_cell.length_a   1.000
_cell.length_b   1.000
_cell.length_c   1.000
_cell.angle_alpha   90.00
_cell.angle_beta   90.00
_cell.angle_gamma   90.00
#
_symmetry.space_group_name_H-M   'P 1'
#
loop_
_entity.id
_entity.type
_entity.pdbx_description
1 polymer ?
#
loop_
_entity_poly.entity_id
_entity_poly.type
_entity_poly.pdbx_seq_one_letter_code
_entity_poly.pdbx_strand_id
1 'polypeptide(L)'
;MLERWTRPLAGLLTWIAGVVNGFYRVLGRPGKLLQDFLNGSWLGHSLHPVLTDVVVGGSTVAVGLEILRWFGVEGLVVALAWTLLLTWLAALATIVTGLTDYKDTATGDERNVAGTHGLINIVASIGFFVAWLAYLGDPGTLGPVLLIVSYLVLSVGAFIGGHVVFKYGYMVNHNAFSRGKRARDFTAVLPLAELPEATPTRAALGATGLVLVRRGDLVYALKETCSHAGGPLAEGQLEGDTIICPWHSSAFRLADGAVRHGPATSREVAYAARINGDQVEVQGPR
;
A
#
# COMPACT_ATOMS: atom_id res chain seq x y z
N MET A 1 -1.05 -17.45 -15.45
CA MET A 1 0.11 -18.40 -15.46
C MET A 1 0.90 -18.23 -14.18
N LEU A 2 1.37 -17.02 -13.86
CA LEU A 2 2.07 -16.68 -12.62
C LEU A 2 1.35 -17.17 -11.35
N GLU A 3 0.02 -16.98 -11.24
CA GLU A 3 -0.74 -17.42 -10.05
C GLU A 3 -0.56 -18.92 -9.75
N ARG A 4 -0.59 -19.76 -10.79
CA ARG A 4 -0.47 -21.22 -10.64
C ARG A 4 0.89 -21.63 -10.07
N TRP A 5 1.96 -20.93 -10.44
CA TRP A 5 3.32 -21.19 -9.93
C TRP A 5 3.49 -20.82 -8.46
N THR A 6 2.68 -19.87 -7.96
CA THR A 6 2.80 -19.37 -6.58
C THR A 6 1.97 -20.15 -5.56
N ARG A 7 0.97 -20.93 -6.02
CA ARG A 7 0.08 -21.71 -5.15
C ARG A 7 0.79 -22.72 -4.23
N PRO A 8 1.88 -23.41 -4.65
CA PRO A 8 2.61 -24.30 -3.75
C PRO A 8 3.17 -23.61 -2.50
N LEU A 9 3.37 -22.28 -2.54
CA LEU A 9 3.88 -21.50 -1.41
C LEU A 9 2.77 -20.96 -0.48
N ALA A 10 1.49 -21.19 -0.80
CA ALA A 10 0.37 -20.54 -0.13
C ALA A 10 0.34 -20.74 1.40
N GLY A 11 0.71 -21.93 1.87
CA GLY A 11 0.77 -22.25 3.30
C GLY A 11 1.82 -21.39 4.04
N LEU A 12 3.04 -21.35 3.50
CA LEU A 12 4.13 -20.53 4.04
C LEU A 12 3.75 -19.04 4.02
N LEU A 13 3.24 -18.57 2.89
CA LEU A 13 2.90 -17.17 2.67
C LEU A 13 1.76 -16.69 3.59
N THR A 14 0.76 -17.54 3.82
CA THR A 14 -0.31 -17.27 4.78
C THR A 14 0.22 -17.26 6.22
N TRP A 15 1.13 -18.18 6.56
CA TRP A 15 1.77 -18.20 7.87
C TRP A 15 2.57 -16.92 8.13
N ILE A 16 3.38 -16.45 7.18
CA ILE A 16 4.12 -15.19 7.29
C ILE A 16 3.17 -14.01 7.55
N ALA A 17 2.08 -13.90 6.79
CA ALA A 17 1.09 -12.84 7.00
C ALA A 17 0.45 -12.91 8.40
N GLY A 18 0.22 -14.13 8.91
CA GLY A 18 -0.27 -14.36 10.27
C GLY A 18 0.71 -13.89 11.35
N VAL A 19 2.01 -14.15 11.18
CA VAL A 19 3.07 -13.71 12.10
C VAL A 19 3.15 -12.19 12.15
N VAL A 20 3.15 -11.51 11.00
CA VAL A 20 3.20 -10.05 10.93
C VAL A 20 1.95 -9.43 11.57
N ASN A 21 0.77 -9.98 11.29
CA ASN A 21 -0.48 -9.54 11.93
C ASN A 21 -0.46 -9.76 13.46
N GLY A 22 0.13 -10.86 13.92
CA GLY A 22 0.31 -11.13 15.35
C GLY A 22 1.20 -10.10 16.03
N PHE A 23 2.32 -9.72 15.39
CA PHE A 23 3.24 -8.70 15.87
C PHE A 23 2.54 -7.35 16.13
N TYR A 24 1.79 -6.84 15.14
CA TYR A 24 1.06 -5.58 15.30
C TYR A 24 -0.03 -5.65 16.38
N ARG A 25 -0.70 -6.79 16.50
CA ARG A 25 -1.73 -7.02 17.52
C ARG A 25 -1.14 -6.99 18.93
N VAL A 26 0.00 -7.63 19.15
CA VAL A 26 0.71 -7.66 20.44
C VAL A 26 1.16 -6.26 20.85
N LEU A 27 1.64 -5.46 19.89
CA LEU A 27 2.07 -4.08 20.15
C LEU A 27 0.91 -3.10 20.41
N GLY A 28 -0.33 -3.46 20.09
CA GLY A 28 -1.50 -2.61 20.34
C GLY A 28 -1.38 -1.20 19.72
N ARG A 29 -1.54 -0.16 20.54
CA ARG A 29 -1.55 1.24 20.07
C ARG A 29 -0.19 1.70 19.50
N PRO A 30 0.97 1.44 20.13
CA PRO A 30 2.27 1.60 19.48
C PRO A 30 2.38 0.90 18.13
N GLY A 31 1.82 -0.31 18.02
CA GLY A 31 1.77 -1.08 16.77
C GLY A 31 1.03 -0.34 15.66
N LYS A 32 -0.14 0.24 15.97
CA LYS A 32 -0.91 1.04 15.01
C LYS A 32 -0.13 2.26 14.50
N LEU A 33 0.57 2.98 15.39
CA LEU A 33 1.38 4.14 15.02
C LEU A 33 2.56 3.74 14.11
N LEU A 34 3.21 2.62 14.43
CA LEU A 34 4.27 2.08 13.59
C LEU A 34 3.74 1.64 12.22
N GLN A 35 2.59 0.97 12.19
CA GLN A 35 1.92 0.57 10.96
C GLN A 35 1.62 1.80 10.08
N ASP A 36 1.01 2.85 10.66
CA ASP A 36 0.70 4.09 9.94
C ASP A 36 1.95 4.74 9.34
N PHE A 37 3.03 4.77 10.12
CA PHE A 37 4.32 5.29 9.65
C PHE A 37 4.86 4.48 8.46
N LEU A 38 4.85 3.15 8.58
CA LEU A 38 5.40 2.23 7.57
C LEU A 38 4.53 2.10 6.32
N ASN A 39 3.21 2.23 6.44
CA ASN A 39 2.31 2.33 5.29
C ASN A 39 2.48 3.68 4.57
N GLY A 40 2.97 4.73 5.23
CA GLY A 40 3.13 6.06 4.64
C GLY A 40 1.86 6.93 4.69
N SER A 41 0.95 6.69 5.65
CA SER A 41 -0.30 7.47 5.75
C SER A 41 -0.06 8.97 5.98
N TRP A 42 1.05 9.32 6.64
CA TRP A 42 1.51 10.69 6.85
C TRP A 42 2.03 11.38 5.59
N LEU A 43 2.45 10.60 4.59
CA LEU A 43 3.06 11.06 3.36
C LEU A 43 2.01 11.29 2.26
N GLY A 44 0.82 10.69 2.40
CA GLY A 44 -0.25 10.75 1.41
C GLY A 44 -0.09 9.75 0.25
N HIS A 45 0.97 8.93 0.29
CA HIS A 45 1.23 7.83 -0.63
C HIS A 45 1.97 6.71 0.11
N SER A 46 1.95 5.49 -0.45
CA SER A 46 2.66 4.36 0.17
C SER A 46 4.16 4.64 0.26
N LEU A 47 4.77 4.29 1.40
CA LEU A 47 6.21 4.44 1.62
C LEU A 47 7.00 3.35 0.88
N HIS A 48 6.43 2.15 0.70
CA HIS A 48 7.12 1.03 0.08
C HIS A 48 7.59 1.34 -1.36
N PRO A 49 6.76 1.87 -2.29
CA PRO A 49 7.20 2.26 -3.63
C PRO A 49 8.34 3.29 -3.63
N VAL A 50 8.30 4.27 -2.71
CA VAL A 50 9.36 5.29 -2.59
C VAL A 50 10.71 4.67 -2.29
N LEU A 51 10.72 3.69 -1.37
CA LEU A 51 11.95 2.99 -1.01
C LEU A 51 12.39 2.04 -2.13
N THR A 52 11.45 1.42 -2.87
CA THR A 52 11.80 0.60 -4.04
C THR A 52 12.53 1.40 -5.11
N ASP A 53 12.18 2.67 -5.34
CA ASP A 53 12.88 3.53 -6.31
C ASP A 53 14.35 3.74 -5.92
N VAL A 54 14.64 3.87 -4.63
CA VAL A 54 16.01 3.97 -4.12
C VAL A 54 16.77 2.67 -4.33
N VAL A 55 16.13 1.52 -4.10
CA VAL A 55 16.76 0.19 -4.28
C VAL A 55 17.05 -0.09 -5.76
N VAL A 56 16.07 0.12 -6.64
CA VAL A 56 16.24 -0.08 -8.08
C VAL A 56 17.27 0.90 -8.61
N GLY A 57 17.13 2.20 -8.32
CA GLY A 57 18.08 3.22 -8.78
C GLY A 57 19.51 2.97 -8.29
N GLY A 58 19.68 2.68 -6.99
CA GLY A 58 20.99 2.40 -6.40
C GLY A 58 21.67 1.16 -6.97
N SER A 59 20.89 0.07 -7.17
CA SER A 59 21.42 -1.14 -7.80
C SER A 59 21.76 -0.93 -9.28
N THR A 60 20.96 -0.16 -10.03
CA THR A 60 21.30 0.21 -11.42
C THR A 60 22.57 1.04 -11.49
N VAL A 61 22.78 1.98 -10.56
CA VAL A 61 24.03 2.74 -10.46
C VAL A 61 25.21 1.82 -10.15
N ALA A 62 25.06 0.87 -9.22
CA ALA A 62 26.11 -0.11 -8.92
C ALA A 62 26.48 -0.93 -10.16
N VAL A 63 25.50 -1.42 -10.93
CA VAL A 63 25.76 -2.10 -12.20
C VAL A 63 26.49 -1.19 -13.19
N GLY A 64 26.09 0.07 -13.32
CA GLY A 64 26.77 1.04 -14.18
C GLY A 64 28.22 1.29 -13.79
N LEU A 65 28.50 1.46 -12.50
CA LEU A 65 29.86 1.59 -11.96
C LEU A 65 30.69 0.34 -12.27
N GLU A 66 30.12 -0.85 -12.16
CA GLU A 66 30.82 -2.09 -12.48
C GLU A 66 31.14 -2.22 -13.96
N ILE A 67 30.20 -1.82 -14.83
CA ILE A 67 30.44 -1.76 -16.28
C ILE A 67 31.60 -0.81 -16.57
N LEU A 68 31.66 0.37 -15.95
CA LEU A 68 32.77 1.31 -16.11
C LEU A 68 34.11 0.70 -15.66
N ARG A 69 34.12 -0.10 -14.59
CA ARG A 69 35.33 -0.84 -14.15
C ARG A 69 35.80 -1.83 -15.22
N TRP A 70 34.89 -2.52 -15.90
CA TRP A 70 35.25 -3.42 -17.02
C TRP A 70 35.86 -2.67 -18.21
N PHE A 71 35.50 -1.39 -18.39
CA PHE A 71 36.13 -0.51 -19.38
C PHE A 71 37.43 0.16 -18.88
N GLY A 72 37.96 -0.27 -17.73
CA GLY A 72 39.23 0.21 -17.20
C GLY A 72 39.14 1.52 -16.42
N VAL A 73 37.95 1.98 -16.03
CA VAL A 73 37.83 3.13 -15.13
C VAL A 73 38.24 2.73 -13.72
N GLU A 74 39.38 3.27 -13.27
CA GLU A 74 39.97 2.96 -11.96
C GLU A 74 39.29 3.74 -10.81
N GLY A 75 39.56 3.33 -9.57
CA GLY A 75 39.11 4.05 -8.37
C GLY A 75 37.63 3.89 -8.00
N LEU A 76 36.85 3.12 -8.76
CA LEU A 76 35.39 2.98 -8.54
C LEU A 76 34.99 1.99 -7.44
N VAL A 77 35.92 1.15 -6.93
CA VAL A 77 35.60 0.11 -5.94
C VAL A 77 34.96 0.68 -4.68
N VAL A 78 35.50 1.79 -4.17
CA VAL A 78 34.97 2.47 -2.98
C VAL A 78 33.57 3.02 -3.24
N ALA A 79 33.35 3.64 -4.40
CA ALA A 79 32.03 4.15 -4.78
C ALA A 79 31.00 3.02 -4.90
N LEU A 80 31.39 1.88 -5.48
CA LEU A 80 30.58 0.67 -5.56
C LEU A 80 30.21 0.12 -4.18
N ALA A 81 31.19 -0.01 -3.28
CA ALA A 81 30.95 -0.48 -1.92
C ALA A 81 29.93 0.40 -1.17
N TRP A 82 30.08 1.72 -1.24
CA TRP A 82 29.12 2.64 -0.63
C TRP A 82 27.74 2.59 -1.28
N THR A 83 27.70 2.54 -2.61
CA THR A 83 26.42 2.44 -3.34
C THR A 83 25.67 1.18 -2.95
N LEU A 84 26.35 0.03 -2.89
CA LEU A 84 25.76 -1.24 -2.49
C LEU A 84 25.30 -1.23 -1.03
N LEU A 85 26.08 -0.66 -0.11
CA LEU A 85 25.67 -0.55 1.30
C LEU A 85 24.39 0.27 1.45
N LEU A 86 24.35 1.47 0.86
CA LEU A 86 23.20 2.36 0.95
C LEU A 86 21.96 1.75 0.28
N THR A 87 22.15 1.10 -0.87
CA THR A 87 21.10 0.35 -1.57
C THR A 87 20.57 -0.79 -0.69
N TRP A 88 21.44 -1.53 -0.02
CA TRP A 88 21.03 -2.65 0.84
C TRP A 88 20.32 -2.18 2.11
N LEU A 89 20.76 -1.08 2.73
CA LEU A 89 20.05 -0.47 3.86
C LEU A 89 18.65 0.01 3.44
N ALA A 90 18.52 0.61 2.26
CA ALA A 90 17.23 0.95 1.68
C ALA A 90 16.38 -0.31 1.41
N ALA A 91 16.99 -1.41 0.96
CA ALA A 91 16.30 -2.68 0.75
C ALA A 91 15.76 -3.26 2.06
N LEU A 92 16.48 -3.15 3.18
CA LEU A 92 15.96 -3.55 4.49
C LEU A 92 14.71 -2.76 4.89
N ALA A 93 14.75 -1.43 4.73
CA ALA A 93 13.58 -0.58 4.98
C ALA A 93 12.42 -0.92 4.03
N THR A 94 12.72 -1.23 2.76
CA THR A 94 11.75 -1.66 1.75
C THR A 94 11.10 -3.00 2.13
N ILE A 95 11.87 -3.95 2.67
CA ILE A 95 11.36 -5.24 3.15
C ILE A 95 10.40 -5.03 4.32
N VAL A 96 10.74 -4.16 5.28
CA VAL A 96 9.91 -3.90 6.47
C VAL A 96 8.59 -3.22 6.08
N THR A 97 8.63 -2.22 5.21
CA THR A 97 7.42 -1.56 4.68
C THR A 97 6.59 -2.53 3.85
N GLY A 98 7.21 -3.32 2.98
CA GLY A 98 6.53 -4.33 2.16
C GLY A 98 5.88 -5.45 2.96
N LEU A 99 6.50 -5.90 4.06
CA LEU A 99 5.88 -6.87 4.98
C LEU A 99 4.67 -6.27 5.72
N THR A 100 4.75 -4.98 6.07
CA THR A 100 3.66 -4.26 6.73
C THR A 100 2.47 -4.12 5.81
N ASP A 101 2.71 -3.82 4.55
CA ASP A 101 1.69 -3.81 3.50
C ASP A 101 1.15 -5.24 3.29
N TYR A 102 2.02 -6.21 3.01
CA TYR A 102 1.68 -7.61 2.69
C TYR A 102 0.66 -8.28 3.64
N LYS A 103 0.68 -7.94 4.94
CA LYS A 103 -0.26 -8.49 5.93
C LYS A 103 -1.74 -8.23 5.59
N ASP A 104 -2.00 -7.16 4.82
CA ASP A 104 -3.32 -6.67 4.40
C ASP A 104 -3.68 -7.13 2.98
N THR A 105 -2.98 -8.13 2.44
CA THR A 105 -3.33 -8.74 1.13
C THR A 105 -4.52 -9.69 1.28
N ALA A 106 -5.42 -9.74 0.28
CA ALA A 106 -6.46 -10.75 0.29
C ALA A 106 -5.88 -12.16 0.11
N THR A 107 -6.52 -13.16 0.72
CA THR A 107 -6.11 -14.56 0.61
C THR A 107 -6.22 -15.08 -0.82
N GLY A 108 -5.43 -16.09 -1.16
CA GLY A 108 -5.47 -16.74 -2.48
C GLY A 108 -4.38 -16.24 -3.40
N ASP A 109 -4.69 -16.10 -4.69
CA ASP A 109 -3.68 -15.83 -5.71
C ASP A 109 -2.99 -14.46 -5.53
N GLU A 110 -3.68 -13.47 -4.96
CA GLU A 110 -3.12 -12.14 -4.64
C GLU A 110 -1.97 -12.23 -3.63
N ARG A 111 -2.25 -12.81 -2.45
CA ARG A 111 -1.24 -13.06 -1.41
C ARG A 111 -0.11 -13.95 -1.91
N ASN A 112 -0.42 -14.98 -2.71
CA ASN A 112 0.60 -15.89 -3.22
C ASN A 112 1.59 -15.16 -4.14
N VAL A 113 1.11 -14.29 -5.02
CA VAL A 113 1.96 -13.51 -5.93
C VAL A 113 2.75 -12.44 -5.16
N ALA A 114 2.10 -11.70 -4.24
CA ALA A 114 2.78 -10.71 -3.41
C ALA A 114 3.88 -11.33 -2.53
N GLY A 115 3.60 -12.49 -1.93
CA GLY A 115 4.57 -13.21 -1.11
C GLY A 115 5.74 -13.75 -1.94
N THR A 116 5.47 -14.23 -3.15
CA THR A 116 6.54 -14.68 -4.09
C THR A 116 7.43 -13.51 -4.51
N HIS A 117 6.83 -12.34 -4.81
CA HIS A 117 7.59 -11.10 -5.03
C HIS A 117 8.51 -10.79 -3.85
N GLY A 118 7.98 -10.85 -2.61
CA GLY A 118 8.77 -10.63 -1.41
C GLY A 118 9.96 -11.60 -1.28
N LEU A 119 9.72 -12.90 -1.46
CA LEU A 119 10.75 -13.93 -1.36
C LEU A 119 11.87 -13.77 -2.40
N ILE A 120 11.52 -13.46 -3.65
CA ILE A 120 12.50 -13.20 -4.72
C ILE A 120 13.37 -11.99 -4.38
N ASN A 121 12.78 -10.92 -3.85
CA ASN A 121 13.53 -9.73 -3.46
C ASN A 121 14.39 -9.94 -2.21
N ILE A 122 14.00 -10.83 -1.28
CA ILE A 122 14.87 -11.24 -0.17
C ILE A 122 16.12 -11.96 -0.71
N VAL A 123 15.95 -12.86 -1.69
CA VAL A 123 17.09 -13.54 -2.35
C VAL A 123 18.02 -12.53 -3.03
N ALA A 124 17.46 -11.58 -3.79
CA ALA A 124 18.25 -10.50 -4.41
C ALA A 124 18.98 -9.65 -3.36
N SER A 125 18.32 -9.29 -2.26
CA SER A 125 18.90 -8.50 -1.16
C SER A 125 20.07 -9.21 -0.49
N ILE A 126 19.96 -10.53 -0.25
CA ILE A 126 21.07 -11.35 0.26
C ILE A 126 22.24 -11.34 -0.73
N GLY A 127 21.97 -11.50 -2.02
CA GLY A 127 23.00 -11.46 -3.06
C GLY A 127 23.72 -10.11 -3.12
N PHE A 128 23.00 -8.98 -3.02
CA PHE A 128 23.61 -7.65 -2.93
C PHE A 128 24.46 -7.47 -1.67
N PHE A 129 24.03 -8.01 -0.53
CA PHE A 129 24.82 -7.97 0.71
C PHE A 129 26.13 -8.76 0.58
N VAL A 130 26.08 -9.97 0.01
CA VAL A 130 27.29 -10.76 -0.21
C VAL A 130 28.20 -10.11 -1.26
N ALA A 131 27.62 -9.50 -2.31
CA ALA A 131 28.39 -8.69 -3.24
C ALA A 131 29.09 -7.53 -2.51
N TRP A 132 28.37 -6.78 -1.68
CA TRP A 132 28.93 -5.70 -0.87
C TRP A 132 30.12 -6.15 -0.01
N LEU A 133 30.02 -7.29 0.67
CA LEU A 133 31.13 -7.87 1.44
C LEU A 133 32.36 -8.16 0.56
N ALA A 134 32.16 -8.66 -0.66
CA ALA A 134 33.26 -8.86 -1.61
C ALA A 134 33.94 -7.53 -1.99
N TYR A 135 33.17 -6.45 -2.16
CA TYR A 135 33.69 -5.11 -2.45
C TYR A 135 34.38 -4.42 -1.26
N LEU A 136 34.23 -4.91 -0.02
CA LEU A 136 35.04 -4.47 1.12
C LEU A 136 36.46 -5.05 1.10
N GLY A 137 36.66 -6.17 0.40
CA GLY A 137 37.94 -6.82 0.22
C GLY A 137 38.43 -6.69 -1.22
N ASP A 138 38.99 -7.78 -1.75
CA ASP A 138 39.22 -7.92 -3.19
C ASP A 138 37.97 -8.53 -3.83
N PRO A 139 37.20 -7.76 -4.63
CA PRO A 139 35.97 -8.27 -5.23
C PRO A 139 36.21 -9.45 -6.19
N GLY A 140 37.44 -9.59 -6.74
CA GLY A 140 37.76 -10.61 -7.73
C GLY A 140 36.70 -10.72 -8.83
N THR A 141 36.37 -11.96 -9.21
CA THR A 141 35.24 -12.25 -10.11
C THR A 141 33.92 -12.44 -9.37
N LEU A 142 33.95 -12.73 -8.07
CA LEU A 142 32.77 -13.06 -7.27
C LEU A 142 31.85 -11.83 -7.08
N GLY A 143 32.41 -10.69 -6.71
CA GLY A 143 31.66 -9.44 -6.48
C GLY A 143 30.84 -9.01 -7.71
N PRO A 144 31.46 -8.91 -8.91
CA PRO A 144 30.75 -8.56 -10.13
C PRO A 144 29.67 -9.58 -10.52
N VAL A 145 29.96 -10.88 -10.43
CA VAL A 145 28.97 -11.93 -10.75
C VAL A 145 27.77 -11.86 -9.82
N LEU A 146 27.99 -11.75 -8.50
CA LEU A 146 26.90 -11.63 -7.53
C LEU A 146 26.07 -10.35 -7.76
N LEU A 147 26.71 -9.22 -8.05
CA LEU A 147 26.03 -7.97 -8.39
C LEU A 147 25.09 -8.14 -9.59
N ILE A 148 25.60 -8.67 -10.71
CA ILE A 148 24.80 -8.84 -11.93
C ILE A 148 23.67 -9.84 -11.73
N VAL A 149 23.96 -11.00 -11.12
CA VAL A 149 22.93 -12.02 -10.85
C VAL A 149 21.84 -11.45 -9.92
N SER A 150 22.22 -10.74 -8.85
CA SER A 150 21.26 -10.14 -7.92
C SER A 150 20.41 -9.07 -8.60
N TYR A 151 20.98 -8.27 -9.50
CA TYR A 151 20.25 -7.29 -10.29
C TYR A 151 19.24 -7.94 -11.27
N LEU A 152 19.60 -9.06 -11.89
CA LEU A 152 18.67 -9.83 -12.73
C LEU A 152 17.53 -10.44 -11.90
N VAL A 153 17.83 -10.98 -10.72
CA VAL A 153 16.80 -11.50 -9.79
C VAL A 153 15.89 -10.37 -9.29
N LEU A 154 16.45 -9.21 -8.93
CA LEU A 154 15.70 -7.99 -8.59
C LEU A 154 14.77 -7.59 -9.74
N SER A 155 15.24 -7.65 -10.99
CA SER A 155 14.44 -7.29 -12.17
C SER A 155 13.22 -8.21 -12.35
N VAL A 156 13.37 -9.53 -12.09
CA VAL A 156 12.24 -10.47 -12.04
C VAL A 156 11.29 -10.12 -10.89
N GLY A 157 11.83 -9.81 -9.70
CA GLY A 157 11.06 -9.33 -8.56
C GLY A 157 10.24 -8.08 -8.90
N ALA A 158 10.86 -7.09 -9.55
CA ALA A 158 10.22 -5.84 -9.97
C ALA A 158 9.08 -6.07 -10.96
N PHE A 159 9.25 -6.97 -11.94
CA PHE A 159 8.17 -7.36 -12.85
C PHE A 159 6.96 -7.94 -12.10
N ILE A 160 7.20 -8.86 -11.16
CA ILE A 160 6.13 -9.44 -10.33
C ILE A 160 5.49 -8.36 -9.45
N GLY A 161 6.28 -7.43 -8.90
CA GLY A 161 5.78 -6.29 -8.13
C GLY A 161 4.84 -5.41 -8.96
N GLY A 162 5.20 -5.13 -10.22
CA GLY A 162 4.30 -4.47 -11.16
C GLY A 162 2.99 -5.23 -11.37
N HIS A 163 3.04 -6.57 -11.44
CA HIS A 163 1.82 -7.39 -11.52
C HIS A 163 0.97 -7.28 -10.25
N VAL A 164 1.58 -7.19 -9.06
CA VAL A 164 0.86 -6.96 -7.79
C VAL A 164 0.14 -5.61 -7.81
N VAL A 165 0.81 -4.54 -8.25
CA VAL A 165 0.23 -3.19 -8.28
C VAL A 165 -0.82 -3.05 -9.39
N PHE A 166 -0.46 -3.34 -10.64
CA PHE A 166 -1.29 -3.01 -11.79
C PHE A 166 -2.40 -4.01 -12.08
N LYS A 167 -2.26 -5.28 -11.66
CA LYS A 167 -3.34 -6.27 -11.84
C LYS A 167 -4.27 -6.33 -10.63
N TYR A 168 -3.71 -6.37 -9.42
CA TYR A 168 -4.50 -6.54 -8.21
C TYR A 168 -4.85 -5.21 -7.51
N GLY A 169 -4.30 -4.09 -7.97
CA GLY A 169 -4.62 -2.78 -7.38
C GLY A 169 -4.02 -2.61 -6.00
N TYR A 170 -2.86 -3.20 -5.72
CA TYR A 170 -2.26 -3.04 -4.40
C TYR A 170 -1.59 -1.68 -4.26
N MET A 171 -1.80 -1.01 -3.10
CA MET A 171 -1.27 0.33 -2.82
C MET A 171 -1.69 1.40 -3.85
N VAL A 172 -2.80 1.18 -4.57
CA VAL A 172 -3.41 2.19 -5.45
C VAL A 172 -4.67 2.75 -4.82
N ASN A 173 -4.95 4.03 -5.07
CA ASN A 173 -6.19 4.64 -4.61
C ASN A 173 -7.36 4.15 -5.47
N HIS A 174 -8.23 3.31 -4.89
CA HIS A 174 -9.43 2.80 -5.57
C HIS A 174 -10.46 3.89 -5.91
N ASN A 175 -10.26 5.10 -5.40
CA ASN A 175 -11.10 6.25 -5.64
C ASN A 175 -10.44 7.34 -6.51
N ALA A 176 -9.28 7.07 -7.12
CA ALA A 176 -8.53 8.04 -7.94
C ALA A 176 -9.38 8.75 -9.00
N PHE A 177 -10.33 8.04 -9.62
CA PHE A 177 -11.20 8.57 -10.68
C PHE A 177 -12.57 9.06 -10.20
N SER A 178 -12.82 9.08 -8.88
CA SER A 178 -14.13 9.43 -8.32
C SER A 178 -14.38 10.93 -8.24
N ARG A 179 -13.41 11.76 -8.63
CA ARG A 179 -13.52 13.22 -8.71
C ARG A 179 -14.17 13.72 -10.01
N GLY A 180 -14.91 12.87 -10.72
CA GLY A 180 -15.58 13.17 -11.99
C GLY A 180 -16.59 14.33 -11.92
N LYS A 181 -17.39 14.54 -12.99
CA LYS A 181 -18.34 15.67 -13.09
C LYS A 181 -19.16 15.81 -11.81
N ARG A 182 -18.91 16.88 -11.05
CA ARG A 182 -19.61 17.19 -9.81
C ARG A 182 -21.09 17.36 -10.13
N ALA A 183 -21.96 16.52 -9.55
CA ALA A 183 -23.37 16.87 -9.45
C ALA A 183 -23.42 18.22 -8.73
N ARG A 184 -23.82 19.27 -9.44
CA ARG A 184 -23.81 20.65 -8.92
C ARG A 184 -25.02 20.93 -8.05
N ASP A 185 -26.05 20.11 -8.14
CA ASP A 185 -27.27 20.27 -7.38
C ASP A 185 -27.36 19.19 -6.31
N PHE A 186 -28.07 19.50 -5.24
CA PHE A 186 -28.44 18.52 -4.23
C PHE A 186 -29.51 17.58 -4.80
N THR A 187 -29.27 16.29 -4.71
CA THR A 187 -30.19 15.24 -5.19
C THR A 187 -30.63 14.39 -4.01
N ALA A 188 -31.94 14.15 -3.89
CA ALA A 188 -32.47 13.23 -2.89
C ALA A 188 -31.92 11.81 -3.12
N VAL A 189 -31.40 11.18 -2.06
CA VAL A 189 -30.79 9.84 -2.12
C VAL A 189 -31.53 8.80 -1.30
N LEU A 190 -32.20 9.20 -0.20
CA LEU A 190 -33.13 8.37 0.58
C LEU A 190 -33.96 9.21 1.57
N PRO A 191 -35.11 8.68 2.05
CA PRO A 191 -35.89 9.32 3.12
C PRO A 191 -35.13 9.37 4.45
N LEU A 192 -35.25 10.46 5.21
CA LEU A 192 -34.61 10.62 6.53
C LEU A 192 -34.98 9.50 7.52
N ALA A 193 -36.19 8.96 7.40
CA ALA A 193 -36.66 7.84 8.23
C ALA A 193 -35.85 6.55 8.01
N GLU A 194 -35.22 6.41 6.83
CA GLU A 194 -34.37 5.27 6.46
C GLU A 194 -32.88 5.50 6.80
N LEU A 195 -32.54 6.63 7.42
CA LEU A 195 -31.19 6.92 7.93
C LEU A 195 -31.19 6.97 9.46
N PRO A 196 -31.04 5.83 10.16
CA PRO A 196 -31.01 5.80 11.61
C PRO A 196 -29.86 6.63 12.19
N GLU A 197 -30.04 7.07 13.43
CA GLU A 197 -28.99 7.79 14.15
C GLU A 197 -27.75 6.90 14.29
N ALA A 198 -26.59 7.51 14.02
CA ALA A 198 -25.29 6.88 14.22
C ALA A 198 -25.10 5.48 13.60
N THR A 199 -25.76 5.22 12.48
CA THR A 199 -25.66 3.95 11.76
C THR A 199 -25.14 4.22 10.35
N PRO A 200 -24.03 3.58 9.91
CA PRO A 200 -23.62 3.63 8.51
C PRO A 200 -24.72 3.05 7.61
N THR A 201 -25.15 3.82 6.62
CA THR A 201 -26.23 3.41 5.72
C THR A 201 -25.79 3.60 4.28
N ARG A 202 -25.92 2.54 3.49
CA ARG A 202 -25.59 2.55 2.07
C ARG A 202 -26.63 3.38 1.31
N ALA A 203 -26.16 4.25 0.43
CA ALA A 203 -26.99 5.04 -0.48
C ALA A 203 -26.35 5.12 -1.87
N ALA A 204 -27.02 5.77 -2.82
CA ALA A 204 -26.47 6.01 -4.15
C ALA A 204 -26.79 7.41 -4.65
N LEU A 205 -25.79 8.06 -5.26
CA LEU A 205 -25.94 9.25 -6.08
C LEU A 205 -25.71 8.86 -7.55
N GLY A 206 -26.80 8.55 -8.25
CA GLY A 206 -26.74 7.92 -9.57
C GLY A 206 -26.05 6.55 -9.48
N ALA A 207 -24.98 6.34 -10.25
CA ALA A 207 -24.17 5.12 -10.20
C ALA A 207 -23.12 5.11 -9.06
N THR A 208 -23.01 6.20 -8.29
CA THR A 208 -21.99 6.33 -7.25
C THR A 208 -22.53 5.84 -5.91
N GLY A 209 -21.99 4.73 -5.41
CA GLY A 209 -22.29 4.25 -4.06
C GLY A 209 -21.73 5.19 -2.98
N LEU A 210 -22.54 5.44 -1.96
CA LEU A 210 -22.21 6.29 -0.80
C LEU A 210 -22.44 5.53 0.50
N VAL A 211 -21.67 5.91 1.53
CA VAL A 211 -22.03 5.66 2.93
C VAL A 211 -22.50 6.97 3.55
N LEU A 212 -23.69 6.95 4.12
CA LEU A 212 -24.25 8.06 4.87
C LEU A 212 -24.20 7.76 6.36
N VAL A 213 -23.95 8.80 7.17
CA VAL A 213 -23.99 8.71 8.62
C VAL A 213 -24.68 9.95 9.19
N ARG A 214 -25.74 9.75 9.97
CA ARG A 214 -26.41 10.82 10.70
C ARG A 214 -25.82 11.06 12.08
N ARG A 215 -25.69 12.34 12.46
CA ARG A 215 -25.33 12.85 13.78
C ARG A 215 -26.24 14.03 14.12
N GLY A 216 -27.36 13.77 14.77
CA GLY A 216 -28.42 14.77 14.97
C GLY A 216 -28.92 15.30 13.63
N ASP A 217 -28.85 16.62 13.45
CA ASP A 217 -29.29 17.29 12.21
C ASP A 217 -28.22 17.31 11.10
N LEU A 218 -27.04 16.73 11.36
CA LEU A 218 -25.95 16.63 10.38
C LEU A 218 -25.96 15.27 9.70
N VAL A 219 -25.74 15.28 8.39
CA VAL A 219 -25.48 14.08 7.59
C VAL A 219 -24.10 14.19 6.98
N TYR A 220 -23.29 13.14 7.20
CA TYR A 220 -22.01 12.95 6.55
C TYR A 220 -22.17 11.96 5.40
N ALA A 221 -21.50 12.23 4.29
CA ALA A 221 -21.54 11.38 3.12
C ALA A 221 -20.11 11.16 2.61
N LEU A 222 -19.68 9.91 2.60
CA LEU A 222 -18.42 9.48 1.99
C LEU A 222 -18.72 8.50 0.86
N LYS A 223 -17.74 8.27 -0.03
CA LYS A 223 -17.87 7.19 -1.01
C LYS A 223 -17.91 5.85 -0.29
N GLU A 224 -18.76 4.95 -0.76
CA GLU A 224 -18.98 3.65 -0.12
C GLU A 224 -17.76 2.72 -0.19
N THR A 225 -16.98 2.80 -1.27
CA THR A 225 -15.81 1.95 -1.48
C THR A 225 -14.58 2.61 -0.87
N CYS A 226 -13.97 1.99 0.14
CA CYS A 226 -12.76 2.46 0.81
C CYS A 226 -11.61 2.72 -0.18
N SER A 227 -10.91 3.85 -0.02
CA SER A 227 -9.80 4.27 -0.88
C SER A 227 -8.61 3.31 -0.91
N HIS A 228 -8.45 2.46 0.11
CA HIS A 228 -7.33 1.51 0.22
C HIS A 228 -7.47 0.28 -0.68
N ALA A 229 -8.55 -0.47 -0.53
CA ALA A 229 -8.74 -1.76 -1.22
C ALA A 229 -10.16 -1.92 -1.78
N GLY A 230 -11.01 -0.90 -1.69
CA GLY A 230 -12.40 -0.95 -2.18
C GLY A 230 -13.42 -1.53 -1.19
N GLY A 231 -13.05 -1.75 0.08
CA GLY A 231 -13.94 -2.33 1.08
C GLY A 231 -15.21 -1.52 1.37
N PRO A 232 -16.32 -2.18 1.76
CA PRO A 232 -17.64 -1.56 1.94
C PRO A 232 -17.72 -0.78 3.26
N LEU A 233 -17.71 0.55 3.20
CA LEU A 233 -17.74 1.38 4.39
C LEU A 233 -19.08 1.32 5.13
N ALA A 234 -20.21 1.06 4.46
CA ALA A 234 -21.50 0.87 5.13
C ALA A 234 -21.54 -0.38 6.03
N GLU A 235 -20.63 -1.34 5.84
CA GLU A 235 -20.46 -2.50 6.73
C GLU A 235 -19.41 -2.25 7.82
N GLY A 236 -18.87 -1.04 7.87
CA GLY A 236 -17.87 -0.61 8.84
C GLY A 236 -18.44 -0.26 10.21
N GLN A 237 -17.55 0.14 11.11
CA GLN A 237 -17.89 0.55 12.47
C GLN A 237 -17.62 2.03 12.66
N LEU A 238 -18.42 2.69 13.50
CA LEU A 238 -18.17 4.08 13.89
C LEU A 238 -17.41 4.14 15.21
N GLU A 239 -16.36 4.95 15.24
CA GLU A 239 -15.63 5.30 16.46
C GLU A 239 -15.50 6.83 16.52
N GLY A 240 -16.28 7.47 17.40
CA GLY A 240 -16.34 8.93 17.49
C GLY A 240 -16.78 9.61 16.18
N ASP A 241 -15.87 10.40 15.60
CA ASP A 241 -16.04 11.17 14.35
C ASP A 241 -15.58 10.40 13.09
N THR A 242 -15.29 9.10 13.23
CA THR A 242 -14.56 8.31 12.24
C THR A 242 -15.32 7.03 11.88
N ILE A 243 -15.24 6.63 10.61
CA ILE A 243 -15.72 5.33 10.11
C ILE A 243 -14.53 4.40 9.84
N ILE A 244 -14.62 3.16 10.32
CA ILE A 244 -13.58 2.14 10.23
C ILE A 244 -14.02 1.09 9.22
N CYS A 245 -13.24 0.93 8.16
CA CYS A 245 -13.45 -0.06 7.11
C CYS A 245 -13.34 -1.48 7.68
N PRO A 246 -14.26 -2.40 7.34
CA PRO A 246 -14.28 -3.75 7.92
C PRO A 246 -13.16 -4.66 7.39
N TRP A 247 -12.49 -4.31 6.28
CA TRP A 247 -11.47 -5.17 5.69
C TRP A 247 -10.12 -5.09 6.41
N HIS A 248 -9.52 -3.89 6.44
CA HIS A 248 -8.17 -3.67 6.98
C HIS A 248 -8.12 -2.55 8.03
N SER A 249 -9.29 -2.16 8.56
CA SER A 249 -9.42 -1.15 9.62
C SER A 249 -8.95 0.27 9.26
N SER A 250 -8.79 0.59 7.97
CA SER A 250 -8.59 1.99 7.56
C SER A 250 -9.72 2.87 8.09
N ALA A 251 -9.34 3.97 8.73
CA ALA A 251 -10.24 4.82 9.46
C ALA A 251 -10.27 6.21 8.85
N PHE A 252 -11.47 6.72 8.55
CA PHE A 252 -11.67 8.00 7.88
C PHE A 252 -12.57 8.92 8.69
N ARG A 253 -12.16 10.18 8.84
CA ARG A 253 -13.00 11.20 9.47
C ARG A 253 -14.26 11.41 8.63
N LEU A 254 -15.44 11.38 9.25
CA LEU A 254 -16.73 11.56 8.57
C LEU A 254 -16.86 12.92 7.89
N ALA A 255 -16.32 13.98 8.50
CA ALA A 255 -16.50 15.35 8.04
C ALA A 255 -15.89 15.64 6.65
N ASP A 256 -14.77 15.00 6.34
CA ASP A 256 -13.94 15.33 5.19
C ASP A 256 -13.23 14.11 4.55
N GLY A 257 -13.39 12.91 5.09
CA GLY A 257 -12.72 11.70 4.62
C GLY A 257 -11.22 11.64 4.95
N ALA A 258 -10.68 12.53 5.78
CA ALA A 258 -9.25 12.50 6.14
C ALA A 258 -8.87 11.16 6.79
N VAL A 259 -7.72 10.62 6.39
CA VAL A 259 -7.18 9.39 6.99
C VAL A 259 -6.84 9.65 8.46
N ARG A 260 -7.39 8.83 9.35
CA ARG A 260 -7.09 8.79 10.78
C ARG A 260 -6.22 7.60 11.16
N HIS A 261 -6.36 6.51 10.41
CA HIS A 261 -5.57 5.29 10.54
C HIS A 261 -5.51 4.61 9.18
N GLY A 262 -4.33 4.10 8.82
CA GLY A 262 -4.08 3.34 7.61
C GLY A 262 -4.70 1.93 7.66
N PRO A 263 -4.39 1.07 6.68
CA PRO A 263 -3.37 1.22 5.63
C PRO A 263 -3.71 2.19 4.49
N ALA A 264 -4.93 2.75 4.43
CA ALA A 264 -5.23 3.83 3.48
C ALA A 264 -4.24 5.00 3.62
N THR A 265 -3.65 5.42 2.50
CA THR A 265 -2.79 6.61 2.42
C THR A 265 -3.48 7.79 1.76
N SER A 266 -4.57 7.52 1.02
CA SER A 266 -5.41 8.52 0.40
C SER A 266 -6.68 8.77 1.20
N ARG A 267 -7.07 10.04 1.32
CA ARG A 267 -8.37 10.43 1.91
C ARG A 267 -9.53 9.75 1.18
N GLU A 268 -10.59 9.48 1.94
CA GLU A 268 -11.85 9.06 1.37
C GLU A 268 -12.56 10.24 0.68
N VAL A 269 -13.35 9.95 -0.35
CA VAL A 269 -14.04 11.00 -1.12
C VAL A 269 -15.29 11.42 -0.35
N ALA A 270 -15.33 12.69 0.07
CA ALA A 270 -16.45 13.27 0.81
C ALA A 270 -17.40 14.05 -0.09
N TYR A 271 -18.69 13.97 0.22
CA TYR A 271 -19.78 14.64 -0.49
C TYR A 271 -20.47 15.64 0.43
N ALA A 272 -21.04 16.70 -0.15
CA ALA A 272 -21.92 17.58 0.60
C ALA A 272 -23.28 16.88 0.79
N ALA A 273 -23.79 16.87 2.01
CA ALA A 273 -25.06 16.23 2.34
C ALA A 273 -25.85 17.13 3.30
N ARG A 274 -27.17 17.07 3.20
CA ARG A 274 -28.09 17.83 4.06
C ARG A 274 -29.40 17.08 4.26
N ILE A 275 -30.11 17.47 5.31
CA ILE A 275 -31.51 17.11 5.50
C ILE A 275 -32.35 18.23 4.88
N ASN A 276 -33.32 17.88 4.04
CA ASN A 276 -34.29 18.80 3.45
C ASN A 276 -35.70 18.22 3.63
N GLY A 277 -36.41 18.69 4.66
CA GLY A 277 -37.70 18.10 5.04
C GLY A 277 -37.54 16.65 5.48
N ASP A 278 -38.22 15.73 4.78
CA ASP A 278 -38.16 14.29 5.02
C ASP A 278 -37.12 13.56 4.16
N GLN A 279 -36.32 14.29 3.37
CA GLN A 279 -35.31 13.73 2.48
C GLN A 279 -33.88 14.00 2.96
N VAL A 280 -33.00 13.05 2.70
CA VAL A 280 -31.56 13.26 2.70
C VAL A 280 -31.12 13.55 1.28
N GLU A 281 -30.46 14.68 1.08
CA GLU A 281 -29.94 15.09 -0.22
C GLU A 281 -28.42 15.14 -0.22
N VAL A 282 -27.81 14.76 -1.35
CA VAL A 282 -26.37 14.77 -1.54
C VAL A 282 -26.01 15.52 -2.83
N GLN A 283 -24.93 16.30 -2.77
CA GLN A 283 -24.32 16.99 -3.90
C GLN A 283 -22.92 16.38 -4.14
N GLY A 284 -22.38 16.51 -5.35
CA GLY A 284 -21.12 15.90 -5.78
C GLY A 284 -19.90 16.17 -4.87
N PRO A 285 -18.74 15.56 -5.15
CA PRO A 285 -17.57 15.60 -4.27
C PRO A 285 -17.17 17.04 -3.90
N ARG A 286 -16.84 17.27 -2.62
CA ARG A 286 -16.36 18.55 -2.10
C ARG A 286 -15.00 18.93 -2.72
#